data_AF-A0A922NSZ1-F1
#
_entry.id   AF-A0A922NSZ1-F1
#
_cell.length_a   1.000
_cell.length_b   1.000
_cell.length_c   1.000
_cell.angle_alpha   90.00
_cell.angle_beta   90.00
_cell.angle_gamma   90.00
#
_symmetry.space_group_name_H-M   'P 1'
#
loop_
_entity.id
_entity.type
_entity.pdbx_description
1 polymer ?
#
loop_
_entity_poly.entity_id
_entity_poly.type
_entity_poly.pdbx_seq_one_letter_code
_entity_poly.pdbx_strand_id
1 'polypeptide(L)'
;MYSNKNYIYLDGFIKNIKQLYIKTGASSIVNGQDLYNAIEQYGTIGRGKSGNFATSMAEDIALLYDSSGNLVSSGMIEAIKGVDEGKYLSGAFQYEYSPQLVKSFDQIGEVRTVTGKTPGSSLLNIPGAKTWAGKNMALSQSELMMPSIDTSNLKLEDVLLSMESTGIYTLNNPTIVLKDGTKKIVEGQFIIRKLGN
;
A
#
# COMPACT_ATOMS: atom_id res chain seq x y z
N MET A 1 21.73 6.62 -11.87
CA MET A 1 20.48 6.12 -12.51
C MET A 1 20.72 4.67 -12.93
N TYR A 2 19.81 3.73 -12.66
CA TYR A 2 20.01 2.32 -13.02
C TYR A 2 20.06 2.14 -14.55
N SER A 3 21.08 1.43 -15.03
CA SER A 3 21.29 1.18 -16.46
C SER A 3 20.22 0.27 -17.06
N ASN A 4 19.65 -0.64 -16.26
CA ASN A 4 18.54 -1.50 -16.63
C ASN A 4 17.38 -1.32 -15.64
N LYS A 5 16.21 -0.95 -16.15
CA LYS A 5 14.98 -0.76 -15.37
C LYS A 5 14.17 -2.05 -15.17
N ASN A 6 14.61 -3.16 -15.78
CA ASN A 6 14.00 -4.48 -15.57
C ASN A 6 14.66 -5.13 -14.36
N TYR A 7 13.95 -5.16 -13.22
CA TYR A 7 14.46 -5.78 -12.00
C TYR A 7 14.05 -7.26 -12.00
N ILE A 8 15.03 -8.14 -11.89
CA ILE A 8 14.83 -9.60 -11.89
C ILE A 8 15.32 -10.14 -10.56
N TYR A 9 14.53 -11.03 -9.98
CA TYR A 9 14.77 -11.59 -8.66
C TYR A 9 14.71 -13.11 -8.72
N LEU A 10 15.44 -13.78 -7.81
CA LEU A 10 15.31 -15.21 -7.62
C LEU A 10 13.95 -15.54 -7.00
N ASP A 11 13.30 -16.60 -7.47
CA ASP A 11 11.99 -17.02 -6.96
C ASP A 11 12.00 -17.26 -5.45
N GLY A 12 13.07 -17.90 -4.94
CA GLY A 12 13.24 -18.13 -3.50
C GLY A 12 13.33 -16.83 -2.68
N PHE A 13 13.94 -15.78 -3.23
CA PHE A 13 14.02 -14.47 -2.57
C PHE A 13 12.64 -13.82 -2.47
N ILE A 14 11.88 -13.79 -3.57
CA ILE A 14 10.52 -13.22 -3.57
C ILE A 14 9.57 -14.03 -2.70
N LYS A 15 9.67 -15.37 -2.74
CA LYS A 15 8.89 -16.25 -1.86
C LYS A 15 9.13 -15.92 -0.39
N ASN A 16 10.38 -15.65 0.00
CA ASN A 16 10.73 -15.30 1.37
C ASN A 16 10.18 -13.93 1.78
N ILE A 17 10.27 -12.91 0.92
CA ILE A 17 9.69 -11.58 1.22
C ILE A 17 8.17 -11.70 1.41
N LYS A 18 7.48 -12.41 0.52
CA LYS A 18 6.02 -12.60 0.58
C LYS A 18 5.53 -13.21 1.89
N GLN A 19 6.35 -14.03 2.57
CA GLN A 19 5.93 -14.65 3.84
C GLN A 19 5.53 -13.62 4.90
N LEU A 20 6.24 -12.49 4.98
CA LEU A 20 5.92 -11.45 5.95
C LEU A 20 4.57 -10.80 5.64
N TYR A 21 4.29 -10.54 4.37
CA TYR A 21 3.02 -9.98 3.90
C TYR A 21 1.86 -10.95 4.10
N ILE A 22 2.06 -12.23 3.79
CA ILE A 22 1.02 -13.26 3.99
C ILE A 22 0.69 -13.42 5.47
N LYS A 23 1.69 -13.33 6.35
CA LYS A 23 1.51 -13.46 7.80
C LYS A 23 0.84 -12.24 8.42
N THR A 24 1.19 -11.04 7.97
CA THR A 24 0.89 -9.78 8.68
C THR A 24 -0.10 -8.88 7.95
N GLY A 25 -0.30 -9.11 6.65
CA GLY A 25 -1.00 -8.19 5.76
C GLY A 25 -0.04 -7.25 5.04
N ALA A 26 -0.59 -6.39 4.19
CA ALA A 26 0.13 -5.34 3.48
C ALA A 26 -0.40 -3.95 3.86
N SER A 27 0.44 -2.93 3.69
CA SER A 27 0.16 -1.55 4.08
C SER A 27 0.61 -0.55 3.01
N SER A 28 -0.21 0.48 2.79
CA SER A 28 0.15 1.63 1.96
C SER A 28 -0.37 2.92 2.61
N ILE A 29 0.52 3.88 2.88
CA ILE A 29 0.15 5.18 3.43
C ILE A 29 -0.13 6.18 2.31
N VAL A 30 -1.24 6.89 2.41
CA VAL A 30 -1.69 7.88 1.43
C VAL A 30 -2.21 9.13 2.13
N ASN A 31 -2.40 10.21 1.38
CA ASN A 31 -3.04 11.41 1.89
C ASN A 31 -4.54 11.45 1.54
N GLY A 32 -5.27 12.37 2.16
CA GLY A 32 -6.71 12.53 1.93
C GLY A 32 -7.07 12.84 0.47
N GLN A 33 -6.25 13.61 -0.23
CA GLN A 33 -6.48 13.91 -1.65
C GLN A 33 -6.39 12.67 -2.54
N ASP A 34 -5.40 11.79 -2.28
CA ASP A 34 -5.22 10.54 -3.01
C ASP A 34 -6.41 9.59 -2.75
N LEU A 35 -6.91 9.54 -1.51
CA LEU A 35 -8.12 8.80 -1.15
C LEU A 35 -9.35 9.32 -1.90
N TYR A 36 -9.57 10.64 -1.89
CA TYR A 36 -10.68 11.28 -2.61
C TYR A 36 -10.64 10.93 -4.09
N ASN A 37 -9.48 11.12 -4.74
CA ASN A 37 -9.34 10.87 -6.17
C ASN A 37 -9.52 9.39 -6.52
N ALA A 38 -9.07 8.47 -5.66
CA ALA A 38 -9.25 7.03 -5.87
C ALA A 38 -10.74 6.62 -5.94
N ILE A 39 -11.60 7.28 -5.17
CA ILE A 39 -13.03 7.00 -5.14
C ILE A 39 -13.78 7.77 -6.23
N GLU A 40 -13.58 9.09 -6.32
CA GLU A 40 -14.41 9.98 -7.15
C GLU A 40 -13.93 10.11 -8.60
N GLN A 41 -12.64 9.88 -8.88
CA GLN A 41 -12.05 10.18 -10.19
C GLN A 41 -11.50 8.95 -10.89
N TYR A 42 -10.80 8.07 -10.18
CA TYR A 42 -10.03 6.98 -10.79
C TYR A 42 -10.79 5.66 -10.83
N GLY A 43 -11.76 5.45 -9.95
CA GLY A 43 -12.52 4.20 -9.84
C GLY A 43 -11.69 3.01 -9.33
N THR A 44 -10.45 3.24 -8.87
CA THR A 44 -9.65 2.23 -8.17
C THR A 44 -8.73 2.86 -7.12
N ILE A 45 -8.51 2.14 -6.01
CA ILE A 45 -7.36 2.35 -5.13
C ILE A 45 -6.15 1.61 -5.73
N GLY A 46 -5.09 2.37 -6.00
CA GLY A 46 -3.97 1.96 -6.86
C GLY A 46 -4.20 2.35 -8.32
N ARG A 47 -3.36 1.84 -9.22
CA ARG A 47 -3.27 2.28 -10.63
C ARG A 47 -3.88 1.28 -11.59
N GLY A 48 -5.17 0.97 -11.42
CA GLY A 48 -5.88 -0.04 -12.22
C GLY A 48 -5.12 -1.36 -12.28
N LYS A 49 -4.90 -1.89 -13.49
CA LYS A 49 -4.12 -3.14 -13.69
C LYS A 49 -2.68 -3.09 -13.18
N SER A 50 -2.13 -1.89 -12.95
CA SER A 50 -0.75 -1.71 -12.49
C SER A 50 -0.60 -1.96 -10.98
N GLY A 51 -1.70 -1.93 -10.22
CA GLY A 51 -1.72 -2.24 -8.79
C GLY A 51 -1.39 -1.07 -7.86
N ASN A 52 -1.19 -1.39 -6.59
CA ASN A 52 -0.79 -0.46 -5.54
C ASN A 52 0.52 -0.89 -4.87
N PHE A 53 1.43 0.07 -4.67
CA PHE A 53 2.67 -0.16 -3.93
C PHE A 53 2.35 -0.37 -2.46
N ALA A 54 2.97 -1.37 -1.82
CA ALA A 54 2.76 -1.66 -0.42
C ALA A 54 4.03 -2.22 0.24
N THR A 55 4.14 -1.97 1.54
CA THR A 55 5.04 -2.69 2.46
C THR A 55 4.24 -3.72 3.27
N SER A 56 4.88 -4.52 4.12
CA SER A 56 4.16 -5.36 5.07
C SER A 56 3.57 -4.54 6.22
N MET A 57 2.44 -4.99 6.76
CA MET A 57 1.84 -4.34 7.94
C MET A 57 2.80 -4.32 9.14
N ALA A 58 3.57 -5.38 9.36
CA ALA A 58 4.51 -5.43 10.48
C ALA A 58 5.63 -4.39 10.37
N GLU A 59 6.13 -4.13 9.16
CA GLU A 59 7.14 -3.08 8.95
C GLU A 59 6.56 -1.69 9.18
N ASP A 60 5.31 -1.45 8.79
CA ASP A 60 4.65 -0.18 9.09
C ASP A 60 4.35 0.00 10.56
N ILE A 61 3.87 -1.04 11.24
CA ILE A 61 3.67 -0.99 12.69
C ILE A 61 4.99 -0.67 13.41
N ALA A 62 6.09 -1.32 13.00
CA ALA A 62 7.39 -1.15 13.64
C ALA A 62 8.00 0.26 13.47
N LEU A 63 7.63 1.00 12.40
CA LEU A 63 8.20 2.32 12.12
C LEU A 63 7.24 3.47 12.43
N LEU A 64 5.94 3.27 12.26
CA LEU A 64 4.94 4.32 12.43
C LEU A 64 4.51 4.50 13.89
N TYR A 65 4.85 3.57 14.78
CA TYR A 65 4.49 3.65 16.19
C TYR A 65 5.74 3.62 17.08
N ASP A 66 5.72 4.45 18.12
CA ASP A 66 6.77 4.46 19.14
C ASP A 66 6.67 3.25 20.07
N SER A 67 7.62 3.12 21.00
CA SER A 67 7.65 2.03 21.98
C SER A 67 6.46 2.01 22.94
N SER A 68 5.72 3.12 23.04
CA SER A 68 4.50 3.26 23.85
C SER A 68 3.24 2.95 23.04
N GLY A 69 3.36 2.64 21.76
CA GLY A 69 2.25 2.37 20.85
C GLY A 69 1.57 3.63 20.30
N ASN A 70 2.18 4.81 20.45
CA ASN A 70 1.64 6.04 19.87
C ASN A 70 2.13 6.22 18.45
N LEU A 71 1.26 6.75 17.58
CA LEU A 71 1.66 7.12 16.22
C LEU A 71 2.74 8.21 16.27
N VAL A 72 3.80 8.05 15.48
CA VAL A 72 4.86 9.07 15.33
C VAL A 72 4.31 10.33 14.64
N SER A 73 5.04 11.44 14.76
CA SER A 73 4.63 12.72 14.16
C SER A 73 4.49 12.64 12.63
N SER A 74 3.64 13.48 12.04
CA SER A 74 3.45 13.55 10.59
C SER A 74 4.76 13.69 9.82
N GLY A 75 5.66 14.58 10.26
CA GLY A 75 6.98 14.74 9.64
C GLY A 75 7.86 13.49 9.73
N MET A 76 7.71 12.68 10.78
CA MET A 76 8.40 11.38 10.87
C MET A 76 7.78 10.35 9.91
N ILE A 77 6.44 10.33 9.76
CA ILE A 77 5.76 9.50 8.76
C ILE A 77 6.24 9.89 7.35
N GLU A 78 6.37 11.19 7.05
CA GLU A 78 6.87 11.69 5.77
C GLU A 78 8.31 11.24 5.50
N ALA A 79 9.18 11.32 6.51
CA ALA A 79 10.56 10.84 6.43
C ALA A 79 10.65 9.32 6.21
N ILE A 80 9.84 8.53 6.94
CA ILE A 80 9.77 7.06 6.77
C ILE A 80 9.32 6.70 5.36
N LYS A 81 8.31 7.42 4.84
CA LYS A 81 7.73 7.16 3.52
C LYS A 81 8.49 7.81 2.36
N GLY A 82 9.49 8.63 2.66
CA GLY A 82 10.30 9.32 1.65
C GLY A 82 9.46 10.24 0.77
N VAL A 83 8.47 10.91 1.35
CA VAL A 83 7.60 11.88 0.67
C VAL A 83 7.92 13.31 1.10
N ASP A 84 7.46 14.29 0.32
CA ASP A 84 7.66 15.70 0.61
C ASP A 84 6.98 16.11 1.92
N GLU A 85 7.57 17.10 2.60
CA GLU A 85 6.99 17.70 3.80
C GLU A 85 5.59 18.26 3.51
N GLY A 86 4.65 17.97 4.40
CA GLY A 86 3.26 18.39 4.26
C GLY A 86 2.42 17.51 3.32
N LYS A 87 2.95 16.39 2.80
CA LYS A 87 2.20 15.42 1.99
C LYS A 87 0.89 15.00 2.67
N TYR A 88 0.88 14.90 4.00
CA TYR A 88 -0.27 14.42 4.78
C TYR A 88 -1.09 15.54 5.46
N LEU A 89 -0.95 16.82 5.04
CA LEU A 89 -1.75 17.93 5.58
C LEU A 89 -3.26 17.75 5.35
N SER A 90 -3.65 17.02 4.29
CA SER A 90 -5.05 16.64 4.03
C SER A 90 -5.53 15.42 4.85
N GLY A 91 -4.74 14.99 5.84
CA GLY A 91 -4.93 13.76 6.61
C GLY A 91 -4.08 12.62 6.07
N ALA A 92 -3.56 11.79 7.00
CA ALA A 92 -2.87 10.56 6.69
C ALA A 92 -3.85 9.38 6.77
N PHE A 93 -3.81 8.50 5.78
CA PHE A 93 -4.64 7.30 5.75
C PHE A 93 -3.77 6.09 5.43
N GLN A 94 -4.18 4.93 5.93
CA GLN A 94 -3.56 3.65 5.68
C GLN A 94 -4.54 2.74 4.95
N TYR A 95 -4.10 2.22 3.80
CA TYR A 95 -4.72 1.09 3.14
C TYR A 95 -4.14 -0.20 3.70
N GLU A 96 -4.95 -0.97 4.41
CA GLU A 96 -4.58 -2.25 4.98
C GLU A 96 -5.19 -3.38 4.15
N TYR A 97 -4.36 -4.34 3.78
CA TYR A 97 -4.77 -5.58 3.15
C TYR A 97 -4.61 -6.67 4.20
N SER A 98 -5.71 -7.29 4.63
CA SER A 98 -5.64 -8.31 5.68
C SER A 98 -4.75 -9.50 5.27
N PRO A 99 -4.20 -10.28 6.22
CA PRO A 99 -3.43 -11.48 5.91
C PRO A 99 -4.17 -12.44 4.95
N GLN A 100 -5.48 -12.63 5.15
CA GLN A 100 -6.29 -13.47 4.26
C GLN A 100 -6.40 -12.86 2.86
N LEU A 101 -6.57 -11.54 2.74
CA LEU A 101 -6.63 -10.87 1.45
C LEU A 101 -5.31 -11.02 0.66
N VAL A 102 -4.17 -10.80 1.33
CA VAL A 102 -2.85 -10.99 0.73
C VAL A 102 -2.62 -12.44 0.32
N LYS A 103 -3.03 -13.40 1.14
CA LYS A 103 -2.97 -14.82 0.81
C LYS A 103 -3.80 -15.15 -0.45
N SER A 104 -5.00 -14.59 -0.56
CA SER A 104 -5.85 -14.74 -1.75
C SER A 104 -5.16 -14.18 -3.00
N PHE A 105 -4.48 -13.03 -2.90
CA PHE A 105 -3.71 -12.46 -4.00
C PHE A 105 -2.52 -13.34 -4.42
N ASP A 106 -1.80 -13.90 -3.45
CA ASP A 106 -0.63 -14.75 -3.73
C ASP A 106 -1.03 -16.06 -4.40
N GLN A 107 -2.13 -16.68 -3.95
CA GLN A 107 -2.67 -17.92 -4.53
C GLN A 107 -3.04 -17.78 -6.01
N ILE A 108 -3.45 -16.58 -6.45
CA ILE A 108 -3.77 -16.29 -7.84
C ILE A 108 -2.59 -15.63 -8.60
N GLY A 109 -1.43 -15.49 -7.97
CA GLY A 109 -0.21 -14.97 -8.61
C GLY A 109 -0.22 -13.46 -8.87
N GLU A 110 -0.96 -12.68 -8.07
CA GLU A 110 -1.14 -11.24 -8.29
C GLU A 110 -0.38 -10.34 -7.29
N VAL A 111 0.32 -10.94 -6.32
CA VAL A 111 1.39 -10.23 -5.58
C VAL A 111 2.65 -10.17 -6.45
N ARG A 112 2.97 -8.97 -6.93
CA ARG A 112 4.01 -8.72 -7.94
C ARG A 112 5.20 -7.96 -7.37
N THR A 113 6.31 -7.98 -8.11
CA THR A 113 7.48 -7.15 -7.82
C THR A 113 7.42 -5.82 -8.58
N VAL A 114 8.05 -4.81 -8.01
CA VAL A 114 8.22 -3.50 -8.65
C VAL A 114 9.43 -3.52 -9.58
N THR A 115 9.32 -2.83 -10.71
CA THR A 115 10.41 -2.55 -11.65
C THR A 115 10.54 -1.04 -11.87
N GLY A 116 11.66 -0.57 -12.42
CA GLY A 116 11.81 0.84 -12.77
C GLY A 116 10.88 1.33 -13.91
N LYS A 117 10.08 0.44 -14.50
CA LYS A 117 9.05 0.74 -15.52
C LYS A 117 7.62 0.65 -14.98
N THR A 118 7.44 0.21 -13.74
CA THR A 118 6.13 0.07 -13.13
C THR A 118 5.46 1.45 -13.03
N PRO A 119 4.22 1.64 -13.51
CA PRO A 119 3.51 2.90 -13.36
C PRO A 119 3.44 3.32 -11.89
N GLY A 120 3.91 4.53 -11.59
CA GLY A 120 4.08 5.03 -10.22
C GLY A 120 5.52 4.99 -9.70
N SER A 121 6.43 4.25 -10.34
CA SER A 121 7.85 4.33 -10.02
C SER A 121 8.46 5.67 -10.42
N SER A 122 9.29 6.22 -9.55
CA SER A 122 10.07 7.44 -9.75
C SER A 122 11.56 7.13 -9.88
N LEU A 123 12.39 8.18 -9.98
CA LEU A 123 13.85 8.05 -9.94
C LEU A 123 14.38 7.54 -8.59
N LEU A 124 13.55 7.59 -7.54
CA LEU A 124 13.90 7.13 -6.19
C LEU A 124 13.52 5.67 -5.93
N ASN A 125 12.78 5.01 -6.83
CA ASN A 125 12.54 3.57 -6.71
C ASN A 125 13.81 2.79 -7.09
N ILE A 126 14.20 1.87 -6.21
CA ILE A 126 15.42 1.08 -6.30
C ILE A 126 15.10 -0.41 -6.47
N PRO A 127 16.00 -1.22 -7.08
CA PRO A 127 15.89 -2.67 -7.04
C PRO A 127 16.14 -3.20 -5.61
N GLY A 128 15.80 -4.46 -5.40
CA GLY A 128 15.95 -5.16 -4.12
C GLY A 128 14.64 -5.39 -3.38
N ALA A 129 13.50 -5.11 -4.02
CA ALA A 129 12.16 -5.21 -3.43
C ALA A 129 12.08 -4.46 -2.09
N LYS A 130 12.57 -3.21 -2.08
CA LYS A 130 12.63 -2.33 -0.91
C LYS A 130 12.54 -0.86 -1.29
N THR A 131 12.10 -0.03 -0.35
CA THR A 131 12.02 1.41 -0.50
C THR A 131 13.40 2.06 -0.32
N TRP A 132 13.60 3.20 -0.97
CA TRP A 132 14.71 4.09 -0.65
C TRP A 132 14.27 5.06 0.45
N ALA A 133 15.02 5.12 1.54
CA ALA A 133 14.70 5.94 2.71
C ALA A 133 15.75 7.02 3.00
N GLY A 134 16.33 7.59 1.94
CA GLY A 134 17.31 8.67 2.08
C GLY A 134 18.59 8.24 2.78
N LYS A 135 19.09 9.12 3.66
CA LYS A 135 20.31 8.89 4.45
C LYS A 135 20.10 7.87 5.57
N ASN A 136 18.86 7.68 6.02
CA ASN A 136 18.55 6.76 7.11
C ASN A 136 17.99 5.45 6.55
N MET A 137 18.89 4.58 6.09
CA MET A 137 18.52 3.27 5.54
C MET A 137 17.83 2.34 6.55
N ALA A 138 17.85 2.64 7.85
CA ALA A 138 17.09 1.89 8.85
C ALA A 138 15.56 2.07 8.70
N LEU A 139 15.12 3.10 7.95
CA LEU A 139 13.71 3.32 7.62
C LEU A 139 13.30 2.64 6.31
N SER A 140 14.22 1.97 5.62
CA SER A 140 13.92 1.21 4.40
C SER A 140 13.04 0.01 4.74
N GLN A 141 11.94 -0.15 4.00
CA GLN A 141 11.00 -1.23 4.17
C GLN A 141 10.96 -2.07 2.89
N SER A 142 10.47 -3.30 2.97
CA SER A 142 10.19 -4.09 1.78
C SER A 142 9.14 -3.41 0.89
N GLU A 143 9.21 -3.65 -0.42
CA GLU A 143 8.29 -3.06 -1.39
C GLU A 143 7.80 -4.15 -2.37
N LEU A 144 6.50 -4.44 -2.31
CA LEU A 144 5.78 -5.28 -3.26
C LEU A 144 4.61 -4.52 -3.88
N MET A 145 4.05 -5.10 -4.93
CA MET A 145 2.89 -4.56 -5.63
C MET A 145 1.67 -5.44 -5.36
N MET A 146 0.68 -4.88 -4.68
CA MET A 146 -0.62 -5.49 -4.48
C MET A 146 -1.55 -5.18 -5.67
N PRO A 147 -2.59 -5.99 -5.91
CA PRO A 147 -3.67 -5.65 -6.82
C PRO A 147 -4.38 -4.36 -6.40
N SER A 148 -4.92 -3.64 -7.38
CA SER A 148 -5.80 -2.50 -7.10
C SER A 148 -7.15 -2.97 -6.59
N ILE A 149 -7.75 -2.19 -5.69
CA ILE A 149 -9.12 -2.39 -5.24
C ILE A 149 -10.04 -1.56 -6.13
N ASP A 150 -11.08 -2.18 -6.67
CA ASP A 150 -12.12 -1.50 -7.44
C ASP A 150 -13.00 -0.68 -6.50
N THR A 151 -13.12 0.62 -6.78
CA THR A 151 -13.90 1.54 -5.95
C THR A 151 -15.20 1.97 -6.60
N SER A 152 -15.56 1.42 -7.77
CA SER A 152 -16.75 1.86 -8.53
C SER A 152 -18.08 1.73 -7.79
N ASN A 153 -18.14 0.89 -6.75
CA ASN A 153 -19.32 0.69 -5.92
C ASN A 153 -19.20 1.36 -4.54
N LEU A 154 -18.11 2.10 -4.28
CA LEU A 154 -17.94 2.86 -3.05
C LEU A 154 -18.57 4.24 -3.23
N LYS A 155 -19.19 4.73 -2.17
CA LYS A 155 -19.58 6.12 -2.05
C LYS A 155 -18.61 6.82 -1.13
N LEU A 156 -18.05 7.94 -1.57
CA LEU A 156 -17.14 8.72 -0.73
C LEU A 156 -17.81 9.13 0.59
N GLU A 157 -19.08 9.50 0.56
CA GLU A 157 -19.86 9.86 1.76
C GLU A 157 -19.81 8.76 2.83
N ASP A 158 -20.04 7.49 2.46
CA ASP A 158 -20.02 6.36 3.39
C ASP A 158 -18.61 6.16 4.00
N VAL A 159 -17.58 6.37 3.19
CA VAL A 159 -16.18 6.30 3.65
C VAL A 159 -15.90 7.43 4.63
N LEU A 160 -16.26 8.67 4.31
CA LEU A 160 -16.04 9.83 5.16
C LEU A 160 -16.81 9.73 6.49
N LEU A 161 -18.08 9.31 6.46
CA LEU A 161 -18.87 9.05 7.67
C LEU A 161 -18.20 7.99 8.57
N SER A 162 -17.60 6.97 7.96
CA SER A 162 -16.86 5.96 8.72
C SER A 162 -15.54 6.50 9.29
N MET A 163 -14.88 7.43 8.60
CA MET A 163 -13.69 8.13 9.11
C MET A 163 -14.03 9.00 10.32
N GLU A 164 -15.16 9.70 10.32
CA GLU A 164 -15.61 10.55 11.42
C GLU A 164 -16.07 9.74 12.64
N SER A 165 -16.75 8.61 12.41
CA SER A 165 -17.34 7.81 13.49
C SER A 165 -16.38 6.81 14.13
N THR A 166 -15.61 6.07 13.33
CA THR A 166 -14.73 4.99 13.83
C THR A 166 -13.28 5.16 13.41
N GLY A 167 -12.99 6.03 12.44
CA GLY A 167 -11.69 6.14 11.80
C GLY A 167 -11.37 4.98 10.85
N ILE A 168 -12.34 4.11 10.55
CA ILE A 168 -12.13 2.86 9.81
C ILE A 168 -13.28 2.59 8.85
N TYR A 169 -12.97 2.27 7.59
CA TYR A 169 -13.91 1.75 6.60
C TYR A 169 -13.44 0.40 6.08
N THR A 170 -14.30 -0.61 6.11
CA THR A 170 -13.92 -2.00 5.78
C THR A 170 -14.72 -2.52 4.60
N LEU A 171 -14.01 -3.09 3.63
CA LEU A 171 -14.55 -3.85 2.52
C LEU A 171 -14.28 -5.33 2.71
N ASN A 172 -15.34 -6.09 2.91
CA ASN A 172 -15.29 -7.54 2.95
C ASN A 172 -15.36 -8.09 1.52
N ASN A 173 -14.46 -9.02 1.21
CA ASN A 173 -14.32 -9.68 -0.07
C ASN A 173 -14.30 -8.68 -1.25
N PRO A 174 -13.30 -7.79 -1.31
CA PRO A 174 -13.27 -6.72 -2.29
C PRO A 174 -13.20 -7.24 -3.73
N THR A 175 -13.72 -6.45 -4.66
CA THR A 175 -13.40 -6.61 -6.08
C THR A 175 -12.02 -6.02 -6.34
N ILE A 176 -11.14 -6.78 -6.96
CA ILE A 176 -9.79 -6.35 -7.36
C ILE A 176 -9.62 -6.31 -8.86
N VAL A 177 -8.64 -5.53 -9.33
CA VAL A 177 -8.23 -5.46 -10.74
C VAL A 177 -6.95 -6.28 -10.94
N LEU A 178 -7.03 -7.33 -11.76
CA LEU A 178 -5.90 -8.19 -12.09
C LEU A 178 -4.94 -7.51 -13.07
N LYS A 179 -3.72 -8.06 -13.22
CA LYS A 179 -2.71 -7.54 -14.17
C LYS A 179 -3.18 -7.47 -15.64
N ASP A 180 -4.12 -8.32 -16.04
CA ASP A 180 -4.71 -8.33 -17.38
C ASP A 180 -5.88 -7.33 -17.54
N GLY A 181 -6.29 -6.68 -16.44
CA GLY A 181 -7.38 -5.71 -16.39
C GLY A 181 -8.74 -6.31 -16.04
N THR A 182 -8.86 -7.62 -15.92
CA THR A 182 -10.10 -8.26 -15.47
C THR A 182 -10.38 -7.96 -13.99
N LYS A 183 -11.66 -7.96 -13.61
CA LYS A 183 -12.10 -7.75 -12.23
C LYS A 183 -12.48 -9.08 -11.58
N LYS A 184 -12.10 -9.27 -10.32
CA LYS A 184 -12.40 -10.49 -9.56
C LYS A 184 -12.69 -10.19 -8.10
N ILE A 185 -13.72 -10.82 -7.54
CA ILE A 185 -13.97 -10.82 -6.09
C ILE A 185 -13.04 -11.85 -5.45
N VAL A 186 -12.39 -11.47 -4.35
CA VAL A 186 -11.46 -12.34 -3.62
C VAL A 186 -11.71 -12.28 -2.13
N GLU A 187 -11.43 -13.39 -1.44
CA GLU A 187 -11.65 -13.50 0.00
C GLU A 187 -10.67 -12.63 0.79
N GLY A 188 -11.18 -11.92 1.80
CA GLY A 188 -10.39 -11.14 2.73
C GLY A 188 -10.99 -9.78 3.04
N GLN A 189 -10.21 -8.91 3.68
CA GLN A 189 -10.65 -7.58 4.05
C GLN A 189 -9.66 -6.54 3.55
N PHE A 190 -10.20 -5.51 2.90
CA PHE A 190 -9.48 -4.28 2.62
C PHE A 190 -10.01 -3.18 3.54
N ILE A 191 -9.11 -2.49 4.22
CA ILE A 191 -9.46 -1.52 5.25
C ILE A 191 -8.82 -0.18 4.90
N ILE A 192 -9.60 0.89 5.00
CA ILE A 192 -9.11 2.26 4.96
C ILE A 192 -9.14 2.75 6.41
N ARG A 193 -7.99 3.12 6.96
CA ARG A 193 -7.85 3.64 8.32
C ARG A 193 -7.35 5.08 8.28
N LYS A 194 -7.97 5.98 9.05
CA LYS A 194 -7.41 7.30 9.34
C LYS A 194 -6.27 7.15 10.37
N LEU A 195 -5.11 7.73 10.08
CA LEU A 195 -3.97 7.77 10.98
C LEU A 195 -3.95 9.10 11.73
N GLY A 196 -3.90 9.03 13.06
CA GLY A 196 -3.94 10.20 13.92
C GLY A 196 -5.33 10.87 13.95
N ASN A 197 -5.47 11.89 14.80
CA ASN A 197 -6.68 12.71 14.89
C ASN A 197 -6.55 13.94 13.99
#